data_AF-A0A2V9DJG9-F1
#
_entry.id   AF-A0A2V9DJG9-F1
#
_cell.length_a   1.000
_cell.length_b   1.000
_cell.length_c   1.000
_cell.angle_alpha   90.00
_cell.angle_beta   90.00
_cell.angle_gamma   90.00
#
_symmetry.space_group_name_H-M   'P 1'
#
loop_
_entity.id
_entity.type
_entity.pdbx_description
1 polymer ?
#
loop_
_entity_poly.entity_id
_entity_poly.type
_entity_poly.pdbx_seq_one_letter_code
_entity_poly.pdbx_strand_id
1 'polypeptide(L)'
;MSSREAEPTMSWAPVYRLVKRIPRGRVITYGQLARALRLRGGARAAGRAMAACPAGRGIPWHRVVGAGGRILLREPHAALQRRLLESEGTRLIEGRVDVAQHGWTLRRIR
;
A
#
# COMPACT_ATOMS: atom_id res chain seq x y z
N MET A 1 27.67 -32.02 -7.03
CA MET A 1 27.26 -31.78 -5.64
C MET A 1 26.51 -30.46 -5.56
N SER A 2 25.19 -30.58 -5.33
CA SER A 2 24.25 -29.58 -4.79
C SER A 2 24.27 -28.16 -5.38
N SER A 3 23.63 -28.01 -6.53
CA SER A 3 22.98 -26.75 -6.91
C SER A 3 21.85 -26.48 -5.92
N ARG A 4 22.03 -25.56 -4.96
CA ARG A 4 20.90 -24.95 -4.27
C ARG A 4 20.30 -23.92 -5.21
N GLU A 5 19.39 -24.35 -6.10
CA GLU A 5 18.43 -23.43 -6.69
C GLU A 5 17.69 -22.75 -5.53
N ALA A 6 17.90 -21.45 -5.38
CA ALA A 6 17.17 -20.67 -4.41
C ALA A 6 15.68 -20.75 -4.79
N GLU A 7 14.92 -21.52 -4.02
CA GLU A 7 13.46 -21.43 -3.92
C GLU A 7 13.05 -19.96 -4.08
N PRO A 8 12.15 -19.61 -5.03
CA PRO A 8 11.76 -18.23 -5.24
C PRO A 8 11.06 -17.72 -3.97
N THR A 9 11.84 -17.15 -3.06
CA THR A 9 11.33 -16.58 -1.83
C THR A 9 10.42 -15.45 -2.27
N MET A 10 9.12 -15.56 -1.99
CA MET A 10 8.11 -14.57 -2.37
C MET A 10 8.54 -13.19 -1.90
N SER A 11 9.19 -12.45 -2.79
CA SER A 11 9.76 -11.15 -2.50
C SER A 11 8.69 -10.09 -2.65
N TRP A 12 8.45 -9.33 -1.58
CA TRP A 12 7.55 -8.18 -1.62
C TRP A 12 8.19 -6.94 -2.25
N ALA A 13 9.42 -7.04 -2.77
CA ALA A 13 10.11 -5.92 -3.40
C ALA A 13 9.30 -5.22 -4.51
N PRO A 14 8.54 -5.91 -5.39
CA PRO A 14 7.65 -5.25 -6.36
C PRO A 14 6.57 -4.40 -5.68
N VAL A 15 6.01 -4.87 -4.56
CA VAL A 15 5.01 -4.13 -3.77
C VAL A 15 5.61 -2.84 -3.25
N TYR A 16 6.77 -2.92 -2.60
CA TYR A 16 7.43 -1.74 -2.03
C TYR A 16 7.84 -0.73 -3.10
N ARG A 17 8.36 -1.18 -4.24
CA ARG A 17 8.70 -0.31 -5.38
C ARG A 17 7.46 0.44 -5.90
N LEU A 18 6.33 -0.25 -5.99
CA LEU A 18 5.09 0.40 -6.44
C LEU A 18 4.55 1.39 -5.41
N VAL A 19 4.58 1.06 -4.12
CA VAL A 19 4.14 1.96 -3.04
C VAL A 19 4.98 3.22 -2.97
N LYS A 20 6.30 3.13 -3.21
CA LYS A 20 7.19 4.30 -3.30
C LYS A 20 6.85 5.26 -4.44
N ARG A 21 6.15 4.79 -5.49
CA ARG A 21 5.74 5.63 -6.63
C ARG A 21 4.43 6.37 -6.39
N ILE A 22 3.69 6.06 -5.33
CA ILE A 22 2.46 6.78 -5.00
C ILE A 22 2.84 8.22 -4.68
N PRO A 23 2.32 9.25 -5.37
CA PRO A 23 2.64 10.65 -5.07
C PRO A 23 2.16 11.07 -3.67
N ARG A 24 2.77 12.13 -3.13
CA ARG A 24 2.27 12.79 -1.90
C ARG A 24 0.81 13.24 -2.10
N GLY A 25 -0.02 13.04 -1.08
CA GLY A 25 -1.44 13.41 -1.10
C GLY A 25 -2.32 12.50 -1.97
N ARG A 26 -1.77 11.37 -2.42
CA ARG A 26 -2.48 10.34 -3.19
C ARG A 26 -2.46 9.00 -2.45
N VAL A 27 -3.50 8.20 -2.65
CA VAL A 27 -3.65 6.89 -2.03
C VAL A 27 -3.97 5.79 -3.03
N ILE A 28 -3.62 4.56 -2.70
CA ILE A 28 -4.04 3.36 -3.44
C ILE A 28 -4.71 2.39 -2.48
N THR A 29 -5.74 1.68 -2.95
CA THR A 29 -6.35 0.61 -2.14
C THR A 29 -5.54 -0.67 -2.21
N TYR A 30 -5.60 -1.52 -1.17
CA TYR A 30 -5.00 -2.86 -1.21
C TYR A 30 -5.43 -3.69 -2.42
N GLY A 31 -6.70 -3.58 -2.84
CA GLY A 31 -7.22 -4.26 -4.02
C GLY A 31 -6.60 -3.74 -5.32
N GLN A 32 -6.48 -2.42 -5.47
CA GLN A 32 -5.80 -1.82 -6.61
C GLN A 32 -4.32 -2.19 -6.66
N LEU A 33 -3.64 -2.17 -5.51
CA LEU A 33 -2.24 -2.56 -5.37
C LEU A 33 -2.01 -4.02 -5.79
N ALA A 34 -2.86 -4.93 -5.30
CA ALA A 34 -2.80 -6.34 -5.68
C ALA A 34 -3.07 -6.58 -7.17
N ARG A 35 -4.07 -5.88 -7.73
CA ARG A 35 -4.41 -5.96 -9.16
C ARG A 35 -3.27 -5.46 -10.04
N ALA A 36 -2.62 -4.36 -9.65
CA ALA A 36 -1.50 -3.78 -10.38
C ALA A 36 -0.32 -4.74 -10.51
N LEU A 37 -0.06 -5.55 -9.48
CA LEU A 37 1.06 -6.47 -9.41
C LEU A 37 0.65 -7.93 -9.67
N ARG A 38 -0.61 -8.18 -10.02
CA ARG A 38 -1.18 -9.53 -10.25
C ARG A 38 -0.89 -10.49 -9.08
N LEU A 39 -0.99 -10.00 -7.84
CA LEU A 39 -0.67 -10.81 -6.66
C LEU A 39 -1.65 -11.97 -6.48
N ARG A 40 -1.12 -13.20 -6.42
CA ARG A 40 -1.89 -14.38 -6.03
C ARG A 40 -2.35 -14.21 -4.57
N GLY A 41 -3.66 -14.23 -4.34
CA GLY A 41 -4.28 -13.94 -3.03
C GLY A 41 -4.78 -12.50 -2.86
N GLY A 42 -4.69 -11.66 -3.92
CA GLY A 42 -5.40 -10.39 -4.00
C GLY A 42 -5.05 -9.40 -2.88
N ALA A 43 -6.06 -8.67 -2.40
CA ALA A 43 -5.88 -7.64 -1.37
C ALA A 43 -5.25 -8.19 -0.07
N ARG A 44 -5.51 -9.46 0.30
CA ARG A 44 -4.90 -10.07 1.48
C ARG A 44 -3.39 -10.27 1.30
N ALA A 45 -2.95 -10.65 0.10
CA ALA A 45 -1.53 -10.75 -0.21
C ALA A 45 -0.83 -9.39 -0.14
N ALA A 46 -1.47 -8.33 -0.65
CA ALA A 46 -0.97 -6.96 -0.48
C ALA A 46 -0.91 -6.55 1.00
N GLY A 47 -1.91 -6.92 1.81
CA GLY A 47 -1.90 -6.70 3.26
C GLY A 47 -0.71 -7.39 3.95
N ARG A 48 -0.45 -8.67 3.62
CA ARG A 48 0.73 -9.39 4.14
C ARG A 48 2.04 -8.72 3.73
N ALA A 49 2.14 -8.26 2.48
CA ALA A 49 3.32 -7.54 2.01
C ALA A 49 3.57 -6.25 2.81
N MET A 50 2.52 -5.47 3.08
CA MET A 50 2.60 -4.25 3.88
C MET A 50 2.90 -4.52 5.36
N ALA A 51 2.35 -5.60 5.93
CA ALA A 51 2.69 -6.02 7.29
C ALA A 51 4.16 -6.47 7.42
N ALA A 52 4.72 -7.07 6.36
CA ALA A 52 6.13 -7.45 6.29
C ALA A 52 7.05 -6.27 5.86
N CYS A 53 6.51 -5.06 5.71
CA CYS A 53 7.27 -3.91 5.23
C CYS A 53 8.43 -3.57 6.18
N PRO A 54 9.68 -3.52 5.71
CA PRO A 54 10.81 -3.19 6.56
C PRO A 54 10.71 -1.72 7.02
N ALA A 55 10.85 -1.51 8.32
CA ALA A 55 10.94 -0.17 8.91
C ALA A 55 12.16 0.59 8.35
N GLY A 56 12.10 1.92 8.35
CA GLY A 56 13.23 2.79 7.97
C GLY A 56 13.58 2.85 6.48
N ARG A 57 12.89 2.12 5.58
CA ARG A 57 13.20 2.12 4.14
C ARG A 57 12.50 3.21 3.30
N GLY A 58 11.89 4.19 3.94
CA GLY A 58 11.18 5.29 3.28
C GLY A 58 10.02 4.81 2.41
N ILE A 59 9.35 3.73 2.80
CA ILE A 59 8.16 3.21 2.10
C ILE A 59 6.95 3.96 2.66
N PRO A 60 6.19 4.73 1.87
CA PRO A 60 5.04 5.51 2.35
C PRO A 60 3.82 4.62 2.58
N TRP A 61 3.91 3.74 3.57
CA TRP A 61 2.91 2.72 3.88
C TRP A 61 1.53 3.31 4.18
N HIS A 62 1.48 4.53 4.74
CA HIS A 62 0.24 5.22 5.10
C HIS A 62 -0.63 5.54 3.89
N ARG A 63 -0.04 5.61 2.68
CA ARG A 63 -0.76 5.83 1.40
C ARG A 63 -1.50 4.59 0.90
N VAL A 64 -1.39 3.44 1.57
CA VAL A 64 -2.13 2.21 1.23
C VAL A 64 -3.33 2.04 2.17
N VAL A 65 -4.54 2.08 1.61
CA VAL A 65 -5.80 2.09 2.38
C VAL A 65 -6.71 0.92 2.00
N GLY A 66 -7.72 0.66 2.83
CA GLY A 66 -8.77 -0.30 2.56
C GLY A 66 -9.70 0.13 1.41
N ALA A 67 -10.58 -0.78 1.01
CA ALA A 67 -11.64 -0.47 0.06
C ALA A 67 -12.48 0.72 0.55
N GLY A 68 -12.83 1.63 -0.36
CA GLY A 68 -13.58 2.86 -0.02
C GLY A 68 -12.84 3.81 0.93
N GLY A 69 -11.50 3.75 0.98
CA GLY A 69 -10.69 4.68 1.78
C GLY A 69 -10.55 4.33 3.25
N ARG A 70 -10.99 3.15 3.67
CA ARG A 70 -10.97 2.73 5.08
C ARG A 70 -9.56 2.63 5.64
N ILE A 71 -9.35 3.18 6.84
CA ILE A 71 -8.17 2.87 7.66
C ILE A 71 -8.39 1.47 8.26
N LEU A 72 -7.49 0.53 7.96
CA LEU A 72 -7.61 -0.87 8.40
C LEU A 72 -6.72 -1.23 9.59
N LEU A 73 -5.78 -0.35 9.94
CA LEU A 73 -4.90 -0.55 11.08
C LEU A 73 -5.66 -0.39 12.40
N ARG A 74 -5.12 -0.96 13.47
CA ARG A 74 -5.59 -0.74 14.84
C ARG A 74 -4.80 0.39 15.49
N GLU A 75 -5.33 0.97 16.56
CA GLU A 75 -4.58 1.94 17.35
C GLU A 75 -3.30 1.32 17.96
N PRO A 76 -2.21 2.09 18.11
CA PRO A 76 -2.05 3.53 17.77
C PRO A 76 -1.71 3.80 16.30
N HIS A 77 -1.50 2.75 15.49
CA HIS A 77 -1.06 2.89 14.10
C HIS A 77 -2.12 3.52 13.20
N ALA A 78 -3.40 3.34 13.50
CA ALA A 78 -4.49 4.01 12.82
C ALA A 78 -4.40 5.54 12.99
N ALA A 79 -4.22 6.05 14.21
CA ALA A 79 -3.99 7.48 14.45
C ALA A 79 -2.76 8.00 13.69
N LEU A 80 -1.64 7.26 13.70
CA LEU A 80 -0.45 7.64 12.93
C LEU A 80 -0.74 7.70 11.42
N GLN A 81 -1.46 6.71 10.88
CA GLN A 81 -1.83 6.69 9.47
C GLN A 81 -2.64 7.93 9.08
N ARG A 82 -3.65 8.29 9.89
CA ARG A 82 -4.49 9.49 9.66
C ARG A 82 -3.65 10.75 9.66
N ARG A 83 -2.82 10.96 10.69
CA ARG A 83 -1.95 12.14 10.80
C ARG A 83 -1.00 12.28 9.61
N LEU A 84 -0.40 11.18 9.16
CA LEU A 84 0.49 11.19 7.99
C LEU A 84 -0.29 11.55 6.71
N LEU A 85 -1.46 10.97 6.50
CA LEU A 85 -2.31 11.29 5.34
C LEU A 85 -2.75 12.76 5.34
N GLU A 86 -3.22 13.28 6.47
CA GLU A 86 -3.62 14.67 6.66
C GLU A 86 -2.46 15.64 6.45
N SER A 87 -1.25 15.29 6.94
CA SER A 87 -0.05 16.10 6.71
C SER A 87 0.28 16.25 5.22
N GLU A 88 -0.14 15.28 4.39
CA GLU A 88 0.01 15.31 2.95
C GLU A 88 -1.14 16.01 2.22
N GLY A 89 -2.09 16.59 2.95
CA GLY A 89 -3.29 17.23 2.39
C GLY A 89 -4.36 16.24 1.97
N THR A 90 -4.30 14.99 2.42
CA THR A 90 -5.35 14.00 2.15
C THR A 90 -6.54 14.26 3.05
N ARG A 91 -7.73 14.47 2.46
CA ARG A 91 -8.97 14.66 3.23
C ARG A 91 -9.54 13.31 3.67
N LEU A 92 -9.94 13.25 4.95
CA LEU A 92 -10.73 12.15 5.49
C LEU A 92 -12.16 12.64 5.74
N ILE A 93 -13.14 11.86 5.29
CA ILE A 93 -14.58 12.06 5.48
C ILE A 93 -15.08 10.87 6.30
N GLU A 94 -15.66 11.13 7.48
CA GLU A 94 -16.14 10.07 8.41
C GLU A 94 -15.08 8.98 8.70
N GLY A 95 -13.82 9.40 8.85
CA GLY A 95 -12.71 8.49 9.13
C GLY A 95 -12.24 7.64 7.95
N ARG A 96 -12.70 7.93 6.72
CA ARG A 96 -12.26 7.31 5.47
C ARG A 96 -11.61 8.34 4.56
N VAL A 97 -10.58 7.94 3.83
CA VAL A 97 -9.99 8.79 2.79
C VAL A 97 -11.00 8.99 1.66
N ASP A 98 -11.15 10.22 1.19
CA ASP A 98 -11.86 10.50 -0.06
C ASP A 98 -11.05 9.95 -1.25
N VAL A 99 -11.32 8.69 -1.62
CA VAL A 99 -10.62 8.00 -2.72
C VAL A 99 -10.99 8.61 -4.08
N ALA A 100 -12.14 9.28 -4.22
CA ALA A 100 -12.49 9.93 -5.48
C ALA A 100 -11.54 11.11 -5.74
N GLN A 101 -11.26 11.91 -4.71
CA GLN A 101 -10.36 13.04 -4.82
C GLN A 101 -8.88 12.64 -4.79
N HIS A 102 -8.51 11.72 -3.89
CA HIS A 102 -7.11 11.38 -3.60
C HIS A 102 -6.65 10.05 -4.22
N GLY A 103 -7.52 9.33 -4.91
CA GLY A 103 -7.17 8.07 -5.56
C GLY A 103 -6.01 8.23 -6.55
N TRP A 104 -5.05 7.32 -6.48
CA TRP A 104 -3.97 7.21 -7.44
C TRP A 104 -4.35 6.20 -8.52
N THR A 105 -4.63 6.71 -9.73
CA THR A 105 -4.86 5.86 -10.89
C THR A 105 -3.53 5.52 -11.53
N LEU A 106 -3.15 4.24 -11.46
CA LEU A 106 -2.06 3.70 -12.26
C LEU A 106 -2.43 3.79 -13.73
N ARG A 107 -1.95 4.83 -14.41
CA ARG A 107 -2.01 4.89 -15.87
C ARG A 107 -1.17 3.76 -16.41
N ARG A 108 -1.80 2.83 -17.15
CA ARG A 108 -1.08 1.85 -17.95
C ARG A 108 -0.19 2.63 -18.92
N ILE A 109 1.12 2.56 -18.73
CA ILE A 109 2.05 2.82 -19.81
C ILE A 109 1.79 1.68 -20.79
N ARG A 110 1.28 2.03 -21.98
CA ARG A 110 1.16 1.10 -23.11
C ARG A 110 2.55 0.74 -23.59
#